data_AF-A0A6F9CH59-F1
#
_entry.id   AF-A0A6F9CH59-F1
#
_cell.length_a   1.000
_cell.length_b   1.000
_cell.length_c   1.000
_cell.angle_alpha   90.00
_cell.angle_beta   90.00
_cell.angle_gamma   90.00
#
_symmetry.space_group_name_H-M   'P 1'
#
loop_
_entity.id
_entity.type
_entity.pdbx_description
1 polymer ?
#
loop_
_entity_poly.entity_id
_entity_poly.type
_entity_poly.pdbx_seq_one_letter_code
_entity_poly.pdbx_strand_id
1 'polypeptide(L)'
;GKEALCIIPVKNIRAVEKLAESAFNRKNMFQVLHSEKPLYVQAGNCVEASEWVEVLSQVSRCNPDRLGTFHPSAYGPVREQDDYSLFTIQDSKETFHT
;
A
#
# COMPACT_ATOMS: atom_id res chain seq x y z
N GLY A 1 -17.88 23.67 -3.94
CA GLY A 1 -17.57 22.22 -3.96
C GLY A 1 -16.20 22.02 -3.33
N LYS A 2 -15.93 20.87 -2.69
CA LYS A 2 -14.60 20.59 -2.16
C LYS A 2 -13.62 20.34 -3.32
N GLU A 3 -12.45 20.96 -3.27
CA GLU A 3 -11.35 20.67 -4.19
C GLU A 3 -10.76 19.28 -3.90
N ALA A 4 -10.25 18.61 -4.94
CA ALA A 4 -9.61 17.31 -4.80
C ALA A 4 -8.25 17.47 -4.10
N LEU A 5 -7.99 16.66 -3.07
CA LEU A 5 -6.72 16.67 -2.35
C LEU A 5 -5.53 16.21 -3.21
N CYS A 6 -5.81 15.39 -4.23
CA CYS A 6 -4.81 14.87 -5.17
C CYS A 6 -5.49 14.51 -6.49
N ILE A 7 -4.81 14.77 -7.61
CA ILE A 7 -5.23 14.34 -8.95
C ILE A 7 -4.07 13.54 -9.55
N ILE A 8 -4.31 12.26 -9.82
CA ILE A 8 -3.34 11.36 -10.45
C ILE A 8 -3.78 11.10 -11.89
N PRO A 9 -3.01 11.53 -12.92
CA PRO A 9 -3.31 11.16 -14.30
C PRO A 9 -3.20 9.64 -14.49
N VAL A 10 -4.19 9.02 -15.14
CA VAL A 10 -4.21 7.56 -15.37
C VAL A 10 -2.91 7.06 -15.98
N LYS A 11 -2.35 7.78 -16.97
CA LYS A 11 -1.08 7.45 -17.64
C LYS A 11 0.14 7.37 -16.70
N ASN A 12 0.06 7.96 -15.52
CA ASN A 12 1.12 7.95 -14.52
C ASN A 12 0.97 6.78 -13.52
N ILE A 13 -0.12 6.02 -13.56
CA ILE A 13 -0.30 4.86 -12.68
C ILE A 13 0.65 3.75 -13.12
N ARG A 14 1.55 3.37 -12.21
CA ARG A 14 2.55 2.32 -12.39
C ARG A 14 2.09 0.98 -11.84
N ALA A 15 1.25 1.00 -10.80
CA ALA A 15 0.70 -0.20 -10.18
C ALA A 15 -0.54 0.10 -9.34
N VAL A 16 -1.34 -0.94 -9.10
CA VAL A 16 -2.49 -0.90 -8.19
C VAL A 16 -2.61 -2.24 -7.49
N GLU A 17 -2.62 -2.26 -6.16
CA GLU A 17 -2.52 -3.50 -5.38
C GLU A 17 -3.34 -3.46 -4.11
N LYS A 18 -3.98 -4.58 -3.79
CA LYS A 18 -4.56 -4.79 -2.46
C LYS A 18 -3.46 -4.89 -1.41
N LEU A 19 -3.71 -4.28 -0.26
CA LEU A 19 -2.83 -4.37 0.88
C LEU A 19 -3.34 -5.39 1.89
N ALA A 20 -2.43 -6.11 2.53
CA ALA A 20 -2.76 -6.93 3.67
C ALA A 20 -3.34 -6.08 4.82
N GLU A 21 -4.35 -6.59 5.53
CA GLU A 21 -4.95 -5.86 6.67
C GLU A 21 -3.90 -5.51 7.74
N SER A 22 -2.92 -6.40 7.92
CA SER A 22 -1.81 -6.22 8.87
C SER A 22 -0.87 -5.06 8.51
N ALA A 23 -0.86 -4.57 7.28
CA ALA A 23 0.02 -3.47 6.88
C ALA A 23 -0.30 -2.16 7.61
N PHE A 24 -1.58 -1.92 7.90
CA PHE A 24 -2.05 -0.70 8.57
C PHE A 24 -3.06 -0.97 9.69
N ASN A 25 -3.31 -2.23 10.03
CA ASN A 25 -4.42 -2.67 10.88
C ASN A 25 -5.77 -2.10 10.40
N ARG A 26 -5.97 -2.10 9.07
CA ARG A 26 -7.15 -1.54 8.39
C ARG A 26 -7.62 -2.48 7.29
N LYS A 27 -8.95 -2.63 7.17
CA LYS A 27 -9.58 -3.46 6.13
C LYS A 27 -9.75 -2.69 4.83
N ASN A 28 -9.89 -3.43 3.73
CA ASN A 28 -10.26 -2.91 2.41
C ASN A 28 -9.28 -1.85 1.89
N MET A 29 -8.00 -2.01 2.21
CA MET A 29 -6.93 -1.12 1.80
C MET A 29 -6.36 -1.55 0.45
N PHE A 30 -6.02 -0.58 -0.39
CA PHE A 30 -5.22 -0.78 -1.58
C PHE A 30 -4.26 0.40 -1.78
N GLN A 31 -3.21 0.19 -2.58
CA GLN A 31 -2.22 1.20 -2.94
C GLN A 31 -2.25 1.47 -4.45
N VAL A 32 -2.04 2.73 -4.82
CA VAL A 32 -1.83 3.19 -6.20
C VAL A 32 -0.43 3.77 -6.28
N LEU A 33 0.45 3.10 -7.03
CA LEU A 33 1.81 3.58 -7.28
C LEU A 33 1.75 4.49 -8.50
N HIS A 34 2.18 5.74 -8.36
CA HIS A 34 2.24 6.71 -9.47
C HIS A 34 3.51 7.57 -9.47
N SER A 35 4.24 7.61 -8.35
CA SER A 35 5.46 8.38 -8.13
C SER A 35 6.30 7.68 -7.06
N GLU A 36 7.30 8.35 -6.48
CA GLU A 36 8.10 7.82 -5.36
C GLU A 36 7.25 7.48 -4.13
N LYS A 37 6.13 8.18 -3.92
CA LYS A 37 5.22 7.95 -2.80
C LYS A 37 3.92 7.30 -3.30
N PRO A 38 3.54 6.12 -2.77
CA PRO A 38 2.26 5.50 -3.07
C PRO A 38 1.09 6.30 -2.48
N LEU A 39 -0.06 6.26 -3.15
CA LEU A 39 -1.32 6.68 -2.57
C LEU A 39 -2.00 5.46 -1.93
N TYR A 40 -2.26 5.51 -0.63
CA TYR A 40 -3.02 4.49 0.09
C TYR A 40 -4.49 4.87 0.20
N VAL A 41 -5.38 3.95 -0.13
CA VAL A 41 -6.83 4.18 -0.17
C VAL A 41 -7.54 3.12 0.66
N GLN A 42 -8.45 3.55 1.53
CA GLN A 42 -9.38 2.69 2.25
C GLN A 42 -10.76 2.76 1.58
N ALA A 43 -11.25 1.66 1.03
CA ALA A 43 -12.61 1.59 0.51
C ALA A 43 -13.63 1.32 1.65
N GLY A 44 -14.91 1.59 1.39
CA GLY A 44 -15.98 1.33 2.35
C GLY A 44 -16.20 -0.16 2.61
N ASN A 45 -15.93 -1.02 1.63
CA ASN A 45 -16.07 -2.47 1.75
C ASN A 45 -15.12 -3.23 0.80
N CYS A 46 -15.10 -4.56 0.91
CA CYS A 46 -14.19 -5.41 0.14
C CYS A 46 -14.54 -5.51 -1.35
N VAL A 47 -15.82 -5.34 -1.71
CA VAL A 47 -16.29 -5.34 -3.10
C VAL A 47 -15.76 -4.09 -3.78
N GLU A 48 -15.99 -2.91 -3.19
CA GLU A 48 -15.53 -1.63 -3.70
C GLU A 48 -14.01 -1.59 -3.85
N ALA A 49 -13.25 -2.08 -2.86
CA ALA A 49 -11.79 -2.20 -2.97
C ALA A 49 -11.36 -3.08 -4.15
N SER A 50 -12.10 -4.18 -4.41
CA SER A 50 -11.80 -5.09 -5.51
C SER A 50 -12.08 -4.45 -6.87
N GLU A 51 -13.23 -3.79 -7.00
CA GLU A 51 -13.64 -3.08 -8.21
C GLU A 51 -12.66 -1.97 -8.56
N TRP A 52 -12.22 -1.18 -7.58
CA TRP A 52 -11.21 -0.14 -7.81
C TRP A 52 -9.88 -0.72 -8.28
N VAL A 53 -9.40 -1.79 -7.65
CA VAL A 53 -8.15 -2.44 -8.05
C VAL A 53 -8.25 -2.99 -9.47
N GLU A 54 -9.38 -3.59 -9.83
CA GLU A 54 -9.63 -4.13 -11.17
C GLU A 54 -9.69 -3.03 -12.23
N VAL A 55 -10.56 -2.03 -12.05
CA VAL A 55 -10.76 -0.93 -13.01
C VAL A 55 -9.46 -0.17 -13.20
N LEU A 56 -8.80 0.23 -12.12
CA LEU A 56 -7.55 0.98 -12.22
C LEU A 56 -6.46 0.14 -12.90
N SER A 57 -6.38 -1.17 -12.63
CA SER A 57 -5.43 -2.06 -13.31
C SER A 57 -5.71 -2.19 -14.81
N GLN A 58 -6.97 -2.25 -15.22
CA GLN A 58 -7.35 -2.33 -16.63
C GLN A 58 -7.02 -1.04 -17.39
N VAL A 59 -7.40 0.12 -16.85
CA VAL A 59 -7.22 1.41 -17.55
C VAL A 59 -5.76 1.87 -17.63
N SER A 60 -4.89 1.35 -16.76
CA SER A 60 -3.45 1.66 -16.76
C SER A 60 -2.57 0.54 -17.32
N ARG A 61 -3.19 -0.51 -17.91
CA ARG A 61 -2.49 -1.69 -18.44
C ARG A 61 -1.45 -1.35 -19.50
N CYS A 62 -1.71 -0.35 -20.34
CA CYS A 62 -0.83 0.04 -21.44
C CYS A 62 0.09 1.22 -21.09
N ASN A 63 0.21 1.57 -19.80
CA ASN A 63 1.10 2.64 -19.39
C ASN A 63 2.58 2.24 -19.59
N PRO A 64 3.45 3.09 -20.17
CA PRO A 64 4.83 2.75 -20.47
C PRO A 64 5.65 2.29 -19.25
N ASP A 65 5.39 2.88 -18.09
CA ASP A 65 6.09 2.59 -16.82
C ASP A 65 5.32 1.58 -15.93
N ARG A 66 4.44 0.75 -16.52
CA ARG A 66 3.71 -0.26 -15.76
C ARG A 66 4.70 -1.30 -15.23
N LEU A 67 4.75 -1.43 -13.92
CA LEU A 67 5.59 -2.43 -13.26
C LEU A 67 4.92 -3.82 -13.38
N GLY A 68 5.71 -4.88 -13.50
CA GLY A 68 5.22 -6.24 -13.81
C GLY A 68 5.12 -7.21 -12.63
N THR A 69 5.74 -6.90 -11.49
CA THR A 69 5.78 -7.73 -10.27
C THR A 69 5.81 -6.84 -9.03
N PHE A 70 5.12 -7.27 -7.96
CA PHE A 70 4.86 -6.43 -6.80
C PHE A 70 4.71 -7.19 -5.48
N HIS A 71 4.90 -6.48 -4.36
CA HIS A 71 4.86 -7.02 -3.02
C HIS A 71 3.55 -6.61 -2.30
N PRO A 72 2.78 -7.55 -1.71
CA PRO A 72 1.48 -7.27 -1.06
C PRO A 72 1.56 -6.47 0.25
N SER A 73 2.75 -5.98 0.60
CA SER A 73 2.98 -5.08 1.75
C SER A 73 2.98 -3.62 1.29
N ALA A 74 2.88 -2.69 2.25
CA ALA A 74 3.02 -1.28 1.95
C ALA A 74 4.36 -1.01 1.26
N TYR A 75 4.32 -0.33 0.11
CA TYR A 75 5.54 0.13 -0.56
C TYR A 75 6.22 1.21 0.29
N GLY A 76 7.09 0.74 1.19
CA GLY A 76 8.14 1.52 1.88
C GLY A 76 9.51 0.95 1.48
N PRO A 77 10.63 1.54 1.94
CA PRO A 77 11.93 0.90 1.75
C PRO A 77 11.82 -0.55 2.23
N VAL A 78 12.15 -1.49 1.33
CA VAL A 78 12.35 -2.89 1.68
C VAL A 78 13.52 -2.88 2.66
N ARG A 79 13.23 -2.83 3.96
CA ARG A 79 14.19 -3.31 4.94
C ARG A 79 14.12 -4.82 4.76
N GLU A 80 15.20 -5.39 4.22
CA GLU A 80 15.34 -6.83 4.07
C GLU A 80 14.93 -7.50 5.38
N GLN A 81 14.28 -8.66 5.28
CA GLN A 81 13.83 -9.43 6.43
C GLN A 81 14.97 -9.77 7.41
N ASP A 82 16.22 -9.71 6.93
CA ASP A 82 17.44 -9.84 7.72
C ASP A 82 17.68 -8.66 8.69
N ASP A 83 17.14 -7.48 8.43
CA ASP A 83 17.28 -6.30 9.30
C ASP A 83 16.41 -6.42 10.56
N TYR A 84 15.32 -7.20 10.50
CA TYR A 84 14.51 -7.57 11.68
C TYR A 84 15.13 -8.68 12.52
N SER A 85 16.08 -9.44 11.96
CA SER A 85 16.80 -10.49 12.68
C SER A 85 17.90 -9.92 13.60
N LEU A 86 18.23 -8.64 13.45
CA LEU A 86 19.22 -7.95 14.29
C LEU A 86 18.61 -7.27 15.52
N PHE A 87 17.28 -7.18 15.63
CA PHE A 87 16.62 -6.72 16.84
C PHE A 87 16.41 -7.91 17.78
N THR A 88 17.42 -8.23 18.56
CA THR A 88 17.19 -8.94 19.82
C THR A 88 16.46 -7.98 20.74
N ILE A 89 15.33 -8.41 21.30
CA ILE A 89 14.71 -7.72 22.43
C ILE A 89 15.71 -7.84 23.59
N GLN A 90 16.62 -6.87 23.70
CA GLN A 90 17.35 -6.67 24.94
C GLN A 90 16.39 -6.03 25.94
N ASP A 91 16.29 -6.73 27.07
CA ASP A 91 15.46 -6.47 28.24
C ASP A 91 13.98 -6.85 28.13
N SER A 92 13.77 -8.16 28.08
CA SER A 92 12.85 -8.77 29.05
C SER A 92 13.30 -8.40 30.46
N LYS A 93 12.66 -7.39 31.07
CA LYS A 93 12.03 -7.43 32.40
C LYS A 93 11.76 -6.02 32.92
N GLU A 94 10.55 -5.91 33.49
CA GLU A 94 10.04 -4.81 34.32
C GLU A 94 9.67 -3.55 33.51
N THR A 95 8.43 -3.08 33.51
CA THR A 95 7.76 -2.63 34.72
C THR A 95 6.28 -2.40 34.40
N PHE A 96 5.39 -3.30 34.82
CA PHE A 96 4.01 -2.90 35.11
C PHE A 96 4.07 -2.03 36.35
N HIS A 97 3.67 -0.76 36.28
CA HIS A 97 3.18 -0.04 37.45
C HIS A 97 1.81 0.56 37.10
N THR A 98 0.85 0.14 37.92
CA THR A 98 -0.56 0.54 38.14
C THR A 98 -1.08 1.78 37.44
#